data_AF-A0A9D2NEC8-F1
#
_entry.id   AF-A0A9D2NEC8-F1
#
_cell.length_a   1.000
_cell.length_b   1.000
_cell.length_c   1.000
_cell.angle_alpha   90.00
_cell.angle_beta   90.00
_cell.angle_gamma   90.00
#
_symmetry.space_group_name_H-M   'P 1'
#
loop_
_entity.id
_entity.type
_entity.pdbx_description
1 polymer ?
#
loop_
_entity_poly.entity_id
_entity_poly.type
_entity_poly.pdbx_seq_one_letter_code
_entity_poly.pdbx_strand_id
1 'polypeptide(L)' 'MQYILQDIPIGKNIREIRMRKEMTQMDVITRIQLKGSIMSRSTLANIESGRRNIKASDLKLLKEIFNVEYNELFAE' A
#
# COMPACT_ATOMS: atom_id res chain seq x y z
N MET A 1 18.84 -11.03 2.31
CA MET A 1 17.69 -10.15 2.02
C MET A 1 16.89 -10.84 0.93
N GLN A 2 15.63 -11.19 1.18
CA GLN A 2 14.78 -11.88 0.21
C GLN A 2 13.87 -10.83 -0.45
N TYR A 3 13.72 -10.90 -1.77
CA TYR A 3 12.92 -9.96 -2.55
C TYR A 3 11.70 -10.65 -3.12
N ILE A 4 10.59 -9.91 -3.20
CA ILE A 4 9.47 -10.25 -4.07
C ILE A 4 9.73 -9.49 -5.37
N LEU A 5 9.94 -10.23 -6.46
CA LEU A 5 10.02 -9.63 -7.79
C LEU A 5 8.62 -9.23 -8.21
N GLN A 6 8.47 -8.00 -8.68
CA GLN A 6 7.18 -7.42 -8.98
C GLN A 6 6.82 -7.67 -10.45
N ASP A 7 5.94 -8.64 -10.68
CA ASP A 7 5.30 -8.94 -11.96
C ASP A 7 3.86 -8.39 -12.02
N ILE A 8 3.22 -8.24 -10.86
CA ILE A 8 1.87 -7.67 -10.68
C ILE A 8 1.96 -6.18 -10.29
N PRO A 9 1.11 -5.28 -10.84
CA PRO A 9 1.15 -3.86 -10.54
C PRO A 9 0.51 -3.50 -9.17
N ILE A 10 1.05 -4.03 -8.07
CA ILE A 10 0.54 -3.87 -6.69
C ILE A 10 0.32 -2.38 -6.33
N GLY A 11 1.20 -1.49 -6.79
CA GLY A 11 1.07 -0.05 -6.56
C GLY A 11 -0.23 0.54 -7.14
N LYS A 12 -0.60 0.12 -8.35
CA LYS A 12 -1.85 0.51 -9.00
C LYS A 12 -3.05 0.00 -8.20
N ASN A 13 -3.02 -1.26 -7.77
CA ASN A 13 -4.09 -1.87 -6.99
C ASN A 13 -4.30 -1.15 -5.65
N ILE A 14 -3.21 -0.83 -4.93
CA ILE A 14 -3.26 -0.02 -3.70
C ILE A 14 -3.96 1.31 -3.96
N ARG A 15 -3.61 2.00 -5.05
CA ARG A 15 -4.22 3.28 -5.41
C ARG A 15 -5.70 3.13 -5.70
N GLU A 16 -6.10 2.14 -6.48
CA GLU A 16 -7.50 1.89 -6.84
C GLU A 16 -8.35 1.56 -5.61
N ILE A 17 -7.85 0.69 -4.73
CA ILE A 17 -8.50 0.37 -3.45
C ILE A 17 -8.64 1.62 -2.59
N ARG A 18 -7.58 2.44 -2.49
CA ARG A 18 -7.60 3.69 -1.73
C ARG A 18 -8.67 4.65 -2.25
N MET A 19 -8.75 4.83 -3.57
CA MET A 19 -9.74 5.70 -4.22
C MET A 19 -11.17 5.16 -4.01
N ARG A 20 -11.38 3.84 -4.12
CA ARG A 20 -12.67 3.19 -3.88
C ARG A 20 -13.14 3.31 -2.43
N LYS A 21 -12.20 3.42 -1.48
CA LYS A 21 -12.46 3.66 -0.05
C LYS A 21 -12.53 5.15 0.28
N GLU A 22 -12.46 6.04 -0.71
CA GLU A 22 -12.51 7.51 -0.56
C GLU A 22 -11.45 8.07 0.41
N MET A 23 -10.30 7.41 0.50
CA MET A 23 -9.22 7.81 1.40
C MET A 23 -8.20 8.68 0.67
N THR A 24 -7.73 9.75 1.32
CA THR A 24 -6.55 10.48 0.84
C THR A 24 -5.28 9.69 1.16
N GLN A 25 -4.17 10.03 0.50
CA GLN A 25 -2.87 9.47 0.88
C GLN A 25 -2.52 9.82 2.33
N MET A 26 -2.92 11.00 2.80
CA MET A 26 -2.66 11.41 4.18
C MET A 26 -3.46 10.57 5.18
N ASP A 27 -4.71 10.22 4.88
CA ASP A 27 -5.52 9.37 5.75
C ASP A 27 -4.91 7.98 5.94
N VAL A 28 -4.42 7.39 4.85
CA VAL A 28 -3.73 6.09 4.90
C VAL A 28 -2.46 6.19 5.74
N ILE A 29 -1.66 7.25 5.54
CA ILE A 29 -0.42 7.46 6.28
C ILE A 29 -0.66 7.67 7.77
N THR A 30 -1.66 8.48 8.14
CA THR A 30 -2.02 8.65 9.55
C THR A 30 -2.35 7.31 10.19
N ARG A 31 -3.17 6.48 9.53
CA ARG A 31 -3.55 5.15 10.04
C ARG A 31 -2.38 4.17 10.10
N ILE A 32 -1.49 4.17 9.11
CA ILE A 32 -0.34 3.25 9.06
C ILE A 32 0.71 3.61 10.10
N GLN A 33 0.91 4.91 10.35
CA GLN A 33 1.81 5.39 11.39
C GLN A 33 1.31 5.05 12.79
N LEU A 34 -0.01 5.15 13.05
CA LEU A 34 -0.60 4.71 14.31
C LEU A 34 -0.41 3.22 14.60
N LYS A 35 -0.20 2.40 13.55
CA LYS A 35 0.10 0.97 13.65
C LYS A 35 1.62 0.67 13.64
N GLY A 36 2.47 1.69 13.75
CA GLY A 36 3.93 1.54 13.93
C GLY A 36 4.77 1.63 12.66
N SER A 37 4.20 1.97 11.51
CA SER A 37 4.99 2.25 10.30
C SER A 37 5.60 3.65 10.34
N ILE A 38 6.77 3.82 9.69
CA ILE A 38 7.41 5.13 9.47
C ILE A 38 7.20 5.64 8.04
N MET A 39 6.24 5.06 7.31
CA MET A 39 5.96 5.43 5.92
C MET A 39 5.52 6.89 5.82
N SER A 40 6.12 7.63 4.89
CA SER A 40 5.71 9.00 4.57
C SER A 40 4.69 9.05 3.42
N ARG A 41 3.97 10.17 3.29
CA ARG A 41 3.07 10.43 2.15
C ARG A 41 3.77 10.30 0.79
N SER A 42 4.98 10.82 0.66
CA SER A 42 5.77 10.69 -0.58
C SER A 42 6.16 9.24 -0.87
N THR A 43 6.41 8.44 0.17
CA THR A 43 6.69 7.01 0.03
C THR A 43 5.48 6.29 -0.52
N LEU A 44 4.29 6.51 0.05
CA LEU A 44 3.04 5.94 -0.46
C LEU A 44 2.76 6.38 -1.90
N ALA A 45 2.94 7.66 -2.24
CA ALA A 45 2.76 8.15 -3.60
C ALA A 45 3.71 7.48 -4.62
N ASN A 46 4.97 7.23 -4.24
CA ASN A 46 5.92 6.52 -5.09
C ASN A 46 5.58 5.04 -5.24
N ILE A 47 5.06 4.39 -4.18
CA ILE A 47 4.54 3.02 -4.24
C ILE A 47 3.34 2.95 -5.19
N GLU A 48 2.35 3.83 -5.01
CA GLU A 48 1.15 3.92 -5.85
C GLU A 48 1.46 4.19 -7.33
N SER A 49 2.61 4.81 -7.62
CA SER A 49 3.08 5.10 -8.97
C SER A 49 4.02 4.01 -9.53
N GLY A 50 4.24 2.91 -8.81
CA GLY A 50 5.15 1.82 -9.21
C GLY A 50 6.64 2.19 -9.19
N ARG A 51 7.01 3.34 -8.63
CA ARG A 51 8.40 3.83 -8.58
C ARG A 51 9.21 3.29 -7.41
N ARG A 52 8.53 2.64 -6.45
CA ARG A 52 9.16 2.14 -5.22
C ARG A 52 8.48 0.87 -4.75
N ASN A 53 9.29 -0.08 -4.28
CA ASN A 53 8.81 -1.27 -3.58
C ASN A 53 8.22 -0.92 -2.21
N ILE A 54 7.27 -1.76 -1.78
CA ILE A 54 6.66 -1.72 -0.45
C ILE A 54 7.31 -2.74 0.49
N LYS A 55 7.44 -2.41 1.78
CA LYS A 55 7.89 -3.38 2.78
C LYS A 55 6.76 -4.37 3.06
N ALA A 56 7.09 -5.65 3.29
CA ALA A 56 6.10 -6.66 3.63
C ALA A 56 5.26 -6.30 4.87
N SER A 57 5.89 -5.67 5.87
CA SER A 57 5.20 -5.16 7.07
C SER A 57 4.15 -4.10 6.72
N ASP A 58 4.50 -3.16 5.84
CA ASP A 58 3.59 -2.09 5.42
C ASP A 58 2.45 -2.64 4.54
N LEU A 59 2.75 -3.62 3.69
CA LEU A 59 1.74 -4.29 2.87
C LEU A 59 0.68 -4.99 3.75
N LYS A 60 1.11 -5.67 4.81
CA LYS A 60 0.20 -6.25 5.81
C LYS A 60 -0.67 -5.17 6.48
N LEU A 61 -0.09 -4.04 6.85
CA LEU A 61 -0.84 -2.94 7.44
C LEU A 61 -1.86 -2.33 6.47
N LEU A 62 -1.53 -2.21 5.18
CA LEU A 62 -2.46 -1.73 4.15
C LEU A 62 -3.67 -2.68 4.00
N LYS A 63 -3.45 -4.00 4.03
CA LYS A 63 -4.54 -5.00 4.05
C LYS A 63 -5.53 -4.72 5.18
N GLU A 64 -5.01 -4.49 6.39
CA GLU A 64 -5.81 -4.18 7.57
C GLU A 64 -6.51 -2.82 7.46
N ILE A 65 -5.82 -1.78 7.01
CA ILE A 65 -6.35 -0.40 6.93
C ILE A 65 -7.46 -0.29 5.88
N PHE A 66 -7.28 -0.92 4.73
CA PHE A 66 -8.28 -0.93 3.67
C PHE A 66 -9.40 -1.93 3.94
N ASN A 67 -9.19 -2.87 4.87
CA ASN A 67 -10.10 -3.98 5.15
C ASN A 67 -10.47 -4.72 3.86
N VAL A 68 -9.45 -5.27 3.21
CA VAL A 68 -9.51 -6.01 1.94
C VAL A 68 -8.78 -7.33 2.08
N GLU A 69 -8.99 -8.24 1.13
CA GLU A 69 -8.20 -9.46 1.05
C GLU A 69 -6.93 -9.25 0.20
N TYR A 70 -5.91 -10.08 0.42
CA TYR A 70 -4.64 -9.96 -0.32
C TYR A 70 -4.86 -10.11 -1.83
N ASN A 71 -5.81 -10.92 -2.26
CA ASN A 71 -6.15 -11.10 -3.67
C ASN A 71 -6.49 -9.78 -4.37
N GLU A 72 -7.04 -8.80 -3.65
CA GLU A 72 -7.31 -7.47 -4.23
C GLU A 72 -6.03 -6.64 -4.41
N LEU A 73 -5.04 -6.81 -3.51
CA LEU A 73 -3.75 -6.13 -3.62
C LEU A 73 -2.87 -6.76 -4.73
N PHE A 74 -3.05 -8.06 -4.99
CA PHE A 74 -2.33 -8.84 -5.99
C PHE A 74 -3.18 -9.17 -7.22
N ALA A 75 -4.23 -8.41 -7.50
CA ALA A 75 -5.01 -8.57 -8.73
C ALA A 75 -4.16 -8.26 -9.97
N GLU A 76 -4.32 -9.04 -11.03
CA GLU A 76 -3.65 -8.86 -12.33
C GLU A 76 -4.20 -7.64 -13.11
#